data_AF-A0A537QYR1-F1
#
_entry.id   AF-A0A537QYR1-F1
#
_cell.length_a   1.000
_cell.length_b   1.000
_cell.length_c   1.000
_cell.angle_alpha   90.00
_cell.angle_beta   90.00
_cell.angle_gamma   90.00
#
_symmetry.space_group_name_H-M   'P 1'
#
loop_
_entity.id
_entity.type
_entity.pdbx_description
1 polymer ?
#
loop_
_entity_poly.entity_id
_entity_poly.type
_entity_poly.pdbx_seq_one_letter_code
_entity_poly.pdbx_strand_id
1 'polypeptide(L)'
;MARDAANALLPAARNNLGLVPGAASGVMPGSIAIAGSPTGYAVGDTVTLTCSGCSFTTNPVIVVSAVSSGVPTAIQLRVPGAITAAPAANPTFTQSATTGSGTGLQVTGTLGVIAADVSVASLNTAGAGNGNMILGAETPLSTLYGGENTFLGDRAGSHFDTSSAANTAVGHNACGNQGAGTVTGSFNTCLGDDAGRNMTGTFNNNTLLGTNAGRVVAANGNTIVGTGSGIASSTGGNNTIIGTGSGAALTTGAANVILGANVATTTLQGGGFNVLIAAESFNDVDTPAINTGNMLNIQRSIAGTLTSHANNNNPSICAVGMHCVLGVLRGANFNITTDQSIPIRPLTSSDPGFIAGATKYIVTDIYVSNCSASLTTAKGALYTAASKTGTIIGAVTTPFTNCTGATTMQRLQALTNEDSNTFTAATLFLSLTTAQGTAATGDVYVMGIPIN
;
A
#
# COMPACT_ATOMS: atom_id res chain seq x y z
N MET A 1 -3.32 -36.81 11.67
CA MET A 1 -1.87 -37.02 11.89
C MET A 1 -1.29 -35.65 12.18
N ALA A 2 -1.01 -35.25 13.43
CA ALA A 2 0.16 -35.67 14.25
C ALA A 2 1.45 -35.50 13.43
N ARG A 3 2.50 -34.78 13.84
CA ARG A 3 2.93 -34.24 15.15
C ARG A 3 4.22 -33.42 14.87
N ASP A 4 4.80 -32.89 15.94
CA ASP A 4 6.18 -32.37 16.13
C ASP A 4 6.30 -30.85 15.97
N ALA A 5 6.33 -30.02 17.03
CA ALA A 5 7.09 -30.08 18.29
C ALA A 5 8.61 -30.12 18.09
N ALA A 6 9.24 -28.94 18.10
CA ALA A 6 10.64 -28.79 18.46
C ALA A 6 10.81 -27.54 19.35
N ASN A 7 11.31 -27.82 20.54
CA ASN A 7 11.54 -26.95 21.67
C ASN A 7 12.84 -26.15 21.43
N ALA A 8 12.84 -24.82 21.57
CA ALA A 8 14.06 -24.03 21.71
C ALA A 8 13.82 -22.92 22.74
N LEU A 9 14.51 -23.07 23.88
CA LEU A 9 14.59 -22.15 24.99
C LEU A 9 15.00 -20.74 24.53
N LEU A 10 14.21 -19.72 24.89
CA LEU A 10 14.66 -18.33 24.97
C LEU A 10 14.33 -17.77 26.37
N PRO A 11 15.24 -16.97 26.96
CA PRO A 11 15.26 -16.63 28.38
C PRO A 11 14.23 -15.57 28.76
N ALA A 12 13.89 -15.56 30.06
CA ALA A 12 13.04 -14.57 30.71
C ALA A 12 13.50 -13.12 30.42
N ALA A 13 12.60 -12.27 29.93
CA ALA A 13 12.76 -10.83 29.98
C ALA A 13 11.40 -10.10 30.05
N ARG A 14 11.15 -9.54 31.25
CA ARG A 14 10.54 -8.21 31.56
C ARG A 14 9.10 -8.00 31.11
N ASN A 15 8.09 -8.11 31.97
CA ASN A 15 7.71 -7.25 33.13
C ASN A 15 7.27 -5.82 32.75
N ASN A 16 6.00 -5.51 33.09
CA ASN A 16 5.30 -4.21 33.19
C ASN A 16 4.86 -3.51 31.86
N LEU A 17 3.73 -2.80 31.70
CA LEU A 17 2.68 -2.13 32.53
C LEU A 17 1.37 -2.04 31.69
N GLY A 18 0.14 -1.76 32.15
CA GLY A 18 -0.45 -1.35 33.45
C GLY A 18 -1.99 -1.23 33.28
N LEU A 19 -2.78 -1.81 34.19
CA LEU A 19 -3.62 -1.16 35.24
C LEU A 19 -5.06 -0.77 34.82
N VAL A 20 -6.02 -1.57 35.31
CA VAL A 20 -7.47 -1.35 35.28
C VAL A 20 -7.94 -0.99 36.71
N PRO A 21 -8.80 0.03 36.93
CA PRO A 21 -9.51 0.17 38.19
C PRO A 21 -10.57 -0.94 38.30
N GLY A 22 -10.33 -1.90 39.19
CA GLY A 22 -11.21 -3.06 39.43
C GLY A 22 -10.67 -4.37 38.87
N ALA A 23 -9.44 -4.74 39.24
CA ALA A 23 -8.84 -6.01 38.80
C ALA A 23 -9.66 -7.20 39.31
N ALA A 24 -10.36 -7.90 38.40
CA ALA A 24 -10.81 -9.26 38.64
C ALA A 24 -9.57 -10.14 38.82
N SER A 25 -9.13 -10.30 40.06
CA SER A 25 -8.05 -11.23 40.41
C SER A 25 -8.60 -12.65 40.39
N GLY A 26 -7.76 -13.62 40.07
CA GLY A 26 -8.11 -15.04 40.15
C GLY A 26 -6.88 -15.87 40.47
N VAL A 27 -7.05 -17.19 40.53
CA VAL A 27 -5.94 -18.10 40.81
C VAL A 27 -5.02 -18.17 39.58
N MET A 28 -3.74 -17.79 39.71
CA MET A 28 -2.82 -17.80 38.57
C MET A 28 -2.55 -19.23 38.09
N PRO A 29 -2.71 -19.52 36.78
CA PRO A 29 -2.28 -20.78 36.18
C PRO A 29 -0.79 -21.04 36.49
N GLY A 30 -0.48 -22.21 37.06
CA GLY A 30 0.90 -22.60 37.40
C GLY A 30 1.38 -22.23 38.82
N SER A 31 0.59 -21.50 39.60
CA SER A 31 0.91 -21.21 41.02
C SER A 31 0.26 -22.17 42.02
N ILE A 32 -0.57 -23.11 41.53
CA ILE A 32 -1.39 -24.00 42.35
C ILE A 32 -0.57 -25.21 42.80
N ALA A 33 -0.46 -25.40 44.10
CA ALA A 33 0.11 -26.58 44.72
C ALA A 33 -0.96 -27.32 45.54
N ILE A 34 -0.92 -28.65 45.49
CA ILE A 34 -1.76 -29.51 46.32
C ILE A 34 -1.32 -29.34 47.78
N ALA A 35 -2.29 -29.12 48.65
CA ALA A 35 -2.12 -28.96 50.08
C ALA A 35 -3.10 -29.89 50.83
N GLY A 36 -2.94 -29.97 52.15
CA GLY A 36 -3.75 -30.84 52.99
C GLY A 36 -3.47 -32.33 52.79
N SER A 37 -4.47 -33.17 53.08
CA SER A 37 -4.36 -34.63 53.01
C SER A 37 -5.50 -35.24 52.17
N PRO A 38 -5.53 -34.97 50.84
CA PRO A 38 -6.59 -35.48 49.97
C PRO A 38 -6.54 -37.00 49.81
N THR A 39 -7.69 -37.65 49.75
CA THR A 39 -7.80 -39.11 49.51
C THR A 39 -9.02 -39.46 48.66
N GLY A 40 -8.99 -40.61 48.00
CA GLY A 40 -10.13 -41.17 47.27
C GLY A 40 -10.41 -40.56 45.89
N TYR A 41 -9.44 -39.87 45.29
CA TYR A 41 -9.57 -39.27 43.96
C TYR A 41 -9.19 -40.24 42.83
N ALA A 42 -9.80 -40.07 41.67
CA ALA A 42 -9.44 -40.70 40.41
C ALA A 42 -9.01 -39.66 39.36
N VAL A 43 -8.24 -40.10 38.36
CA VAL A 43 -7.89 -39.24 37.21
C VAL A 43 -9.18 -38.89 36.47
N GLY A 44 -9.38 -37.59 36.21
CA GLY A 44 -10.60 -37.04 35.59
C GLY A 44 -11.61 -36.47 36.57
N ASP A 45 -11.45 -36.67 37.88
CA ASP A 45 -12.31 -36.04 38.88
C ASP A 45 -12.23 -34.52 38.76
N THR A 46 -13.39 -33.88 38.70
CA THR A 46 -13.51 -32.42 38.72
C THR A 46 -13.81 -31.97 40.14
N VAL A 47 -13.09 -30.95 40.62
CA VAL A 47 -13.19 -30.44 41.98
C VAL A 47 -13.46 -28.95 41.96
N THR A 48 -14.58 -28.54 42.57
CA THR A 48 -14.96 -27.14 42.73
C THR A 48 -14.39 -26.62 44.05
N LEU A 49 -13.75 -25.45 43.99
CA LEU A 49 -13.03 -24.85 45.09
C LEU A 49 -13.76 -23.62 45.64
N THR A 50 -13.57 -23.36 46.94
CA THR A 50 -13.94 -22.11 47.61
C THR A 50 -12.76 -21.61 48.44
N CYS A 51 -12.76 -20.35 48.85
CA CYS A 51 -11.79 -19.81 49.79
C CYS A 51 -12.50 -19.09 50.94
N SER A 52 -11.89 -19.11 52.11
CA SER A 52 -12.38 -18.33 53.25
C SER A 52 -12.01 -16.87 53.07
N GLY A 53 -12.98 -15.96 53.25
CA GLY A 53 -12.74 -14.51 53.15
C GLY A 53 -12.60 -13.98 51.72
N CYS A 54 -12.95 -14.76 50.69
CA CYS A 54 -13.11 -14.27 49.33
C CYS A 54 -14.43 -14.72 48.70
N SER A 55 -14.92 -13.91 47.77
CA SER A 55 -16.13 -14.19 46.98
C SER A 55 -15.79 -14.28 45.50
N PHE A 56 -16.39 -15.26 44.80
CA PHE A 56 -16.23 -15.43 43.35
C PHE A 56 -17.54 -15.13 42.62
N THR A 57 -17.44 -14.66 41.39
CA THR A 57 -18.58 -14.70 40.45
C THR A 57 -18.88 -16.13 39.98
N THR A 58 -17.84 -16.96 39.89
CA THR A 58 -17.94 -18.39 39.57
C THR A 58 -16.81 -19.11 40.30
N ASN A 59 -17.15 -20.15 41.05
CA ASN A 59 -16.17 -20.88 41.85
C ASN A 59 -15.07 -21.49 40.95
N PRO A 60 -13.79 -21.42 41.35
CA PRO A 60 -12.71 -22.06 40.61
C PRO A 60 -12.90 -23.57 40.53
N VAL A 61 -12.48 -24.15 39.41
CA VAL A 61 -12.60 -25.60 39.14
C VAL A 61 -11.27 -26.15 38.70
N ILE A 62 -10.84 -27.24 39.33
CA ILE A 62 -9.65 -28.01 38.94
C ILE A 62 -10.05 -29.41 38.49
N VAL A 63 -9.23 -30.02 37.64
CA VAL A 63 -9.36 -31.41 37.19
C VAL A 63 -8.14 -32.19 37.67
N VAL A 64 -8.38 -33.36 38.27
CA VAL A 64 -7.31 -34.26 38.70
C VAL A 64 -6.69 -34.93 37.48
N SER A 65 -5.41 -34.65 37.21
CA SER A 65 -4.70 -35.15 36.03
C SER A 65 -3.74 -36.31 36.31
N ALA A 66 -3.37 -36.53 37.58
CA ALA A 66 -2.66 -37.73 38.01
C ALA A 66 -2.96 -38.05 39.49
N VAL A 67 -2.95 -39.34 39.83
CA VAL A 67 -3.23 -39.86 41.18
C VAL A 67 -2.20 -40.93 41.53
N SER A 68 -1.77 -40.98 42.80
CA SER A 68 -1.07 -42.12 43.39
C SER A 68 -1.79 -42.58 44.65
N SER A 69 -2.21 -43.85 44.71
CA SER A 69 -2.94 -44.43 45.85
C SER A 69 -4.15 -43.61 46.35
N GLY A 70 -4.91 -43.02 45.42
CA GLY A 70 -6.08 -42.18 45.74
C GLY A 70 -5.76 -40.73 46.12
N VAL A 71 -4.48 -40.35 46.14
CA VAL A 71 -4.01 -38.98 46.41
C VAL A 71 -3.66 -38.29 45.08
N PRO A 72 -4.23 -37.12 44.75
CA PRO A 72 -3.83 -36.34 43.58
C PRO A 72 -2.34 -36.01 43.62
N THR A 73 -1.64 -36.23 42.52
CA THR A 73 -0.22 -35.87 42.34
C THR A 73 -0.01 -34.83 41.26
N ALA A 74 -0.99 -34.65 40.38
CA ALA A 74 -1.06 -33.53 39.45
C ALA A 74 -2.52 -33.09 39.26
N ILE A 75 -2.73 -31.79 39.15
CA ILE A 75 -4.03 -31.15 38.96
C ILE A 75 -3.90 -30.04 37.92
N GLN A 76 -4.98 -29.75 37.21
CA GLN A 76 -5.06 -28.68 36.22
C GLN A 76 -6.20 -27.74 36.55
N LEU A 77 -5.91 -26.44 36.64
CA LEU A 77 -6.96 -25.42 36.75
C LEU A 77 -7.70 -25.29 35.43
N ARG A 78 -9.01 -25.52 35.46
CA ARG A 78 -9.88 -25.49 34.28
C ARG A 78 -10.73 -24.22 34.23
N VAL A 79 -11.16 -23.73 35.39
CA VAL A 79 -11.87 -22.46 35.52
C VAL A 79 -11.20 -21.68 36.66
N PRO A 80 -10.53 -20.56 36.39
CA PRO A 80 -9.80 -19.82 37.43
C PRO A 80 -10.70 -19.09 38.43
N GLY A 81 -11.95 -18.78 38.05
CA GLY A 81 -12.91 -18.01 38.83
C GLY A 81 -12.50 -16.54 39.01
N ALA A 82 -13.42 -15.59 38.84
CA ALA A 82 -13.13 -14.17 39.07
C ALA A 82 -13.51 -13.77 40.50
N ILE A 83 -12.56 -13.17 41.23
CA ILE A 83 -12.76 -12.71 42.60
C ILE A 83 -13.42 -11.34 42.59
N THR A 84 -14.49 -11.20 43.36
CA THR A 84 -15.20 -9.92 43.60
C THR A 84 -14.76 -9.24 44.90
N ALA A 85 -14.16 -9.98 45.83
CA ALA A 85 -13.51 -9.46 47.03
C ALA A 85 -12.31 -10.35 47.41
N ALA A 86 -11.11 -9.79 47.44
CA ALA A 86 -9.87 -10.52 47.75
C ALA A 86 -9.55 -10.49 49.26
N PRO A 87 -8.97 -11.57 49.82
CA PRO A 87 -8.53 -11.60 51.21
C PRO A 87 -7.19 -10.88 51.38
N ALA A 88 -6.84 -10.53 52.63
CA ALA A 88 -5.61 -9.77 52.95
C ALA A 88 -4.29 -10.57 52.80
N ALA A 89 -4.36 -11.88 52.56
CA ALA A 89 -3.20 -12.77 52.40
C ALA A 89 -3.49 -13.87 51.37
N ASN A 90 -2.46 -14.63 50.95
CA ASN A 90 -2.62 -15.75 50.01
C ASN A 90 -3.67 -16.76 50.51
N PRO A 91 -4.81 -16.94 49.82
CA PRO A 91 -5.85 -17.83 50.28
C PRO A 91 -5.46 -19.30 50.11
N THR A 92 -5.89 -20.12 51.07
CA THR A 92 -6.01 -21.57 50.87
C THR A 92 -7.39 -21.83 50.29
N PHE A 93 -7.44 -22.57 49.18
CA PHE A 93 -8.68 -22.98 48.54
C PHE A 93 -9.03 -24.39 48.99
N THR A 94 -10.27 -24.58 49.40
CA THR A 94 -10.78 -25.85 49.90
C THR A 94 -11.80 -26.40 48.93
N GLN A 95 -11.81 -27.72 48.75
CA GLN A 95 -12.86 -28.43 48.05
C GLN A 95 -14.23 -28.11 48.68
N SER A 96 -15.15 -27.63 47.84
CA SER A 96 -16.57 -27.49 48.18
C SER A 96 -17.43 -28.58 47.54
N ALA A 97 -17.00 -29.15 46.42
CA ALA A 97 -17.68 -30.25 45.74
C ALA A 97 -16.71 -31.03 44.85
N THR A 98 -17.05 -32.27 44.51
CA THR A 98 -16.38 -33.04 43.46
C THR A 98 -17.35 -33.94 42.71
N THR A 99 -17.01 -34.31 41.48
CA THR A 99 -17.74 -35.31 40.69
C THR A 99 -17.42 -36.76 41.08
N GLY A 100 -16.36 -36.98 41.86
CA GLY A 100 -15.92 -38.30 42.32
C GLY A 100 -16.18 -38.54 43.82
N SER A 101 -15.52 -39.56 44.39
CA SER A 101 -15.57 -39.85 45.84
C SER A 101 -14.46 -39.19 46.65
N GLY A 102 -13.60 -38.42 46.00
CA GLY A 102 -12.43 -37.82 46.64
C GLY A 102 -12.81 -36.75 47.66
N THR A 103 -12.13 -36.75 48.80
CA THR A 103 -12.38 -35.78 49.88
C THR A 103 -11.10 -35.14 50.39
N GLY A 104 -11.23 -33.92 50.92
CA GLY A 104 -10.18 -33.24 51.66
C GLY A 104 -9.13 -32.53 50.80
N LEU A 105 -9.38 -32.32 49.51
CA LEU A 105 -8.45 -31.56 48.66
C LEU A 105 -8.43 -30.08 49.06
N GLN A 106 -7.25 -29.63 49.43
CA GLN A 106 -6.91 -28.22 49.56
C GLN A 106 -5.84 -27.89 48.53
N VAL A 107 -5.85 -26.65 48.07
CA VAL A 107 -4.78 -26.15 47.22
C VAL A 107 -4.38 -24.75 47.66
N THR A 108 -3.09 -24.45 47.57
CA THR A 108 -2.55 -23.10 47.75
C THR A 108 -2.20 -22.53 46.40
N GLY A 109 -2.53 -21.28 46.15
CA GLY A 109 -2.21 -20.58 44.90
C GLY A 109 -1.93 -19.11 45.15
N THR A 110 -1.13 -18.50 44.28
CA THR A 110 -0.93 -17.04 44.34
C THR A 110 -2.06 -16.38 43.57
N LEU A 111 -2.69 -15.38 44.19
CA LEU A 111 -3.65 -14.53 43.49
C LEU A 111 -2.89 -13.58 42.57
N GLY A 112 -3.35 -13.47 41.34
CA GLY A 112 -2.78 -12.53 40.37
C GLY A 112 -3.83 -12.05 39.40
N VAL A 113 -3.40 -11.20 38.47
CA VAL A 113 -4.21 -10.83 37.32
C VAL A 113 -4.29 -12.08 36.43
N ILE A 114 -5.50 -12.51 36.07
CA ILE A 114 -5.68 -13.60 35.10
C ILE A 114 -5.18 -13.07 33.75
N ALA A 115 -3.93 -13.35 33.41
CA ALA A 115 -3.41 -13.05 32.08
C ALA A 115 -4.08 -13.99 31.06
N ALA A 116 -4.64 -13.40 30.00
CA ALA A 116 -5.19 -14.04 28.81
C ALA A 116 -6.54 -14.77 28.99
N ASP A 117 -7.58 -14.01 29.29
CA ASP A 117 -8.75 -14.03 28.41
C ASP A 117 -9.21 -12.59 28.23
N VAL A 118 -9.46 -12.17 26.99
CA VAL A 118 -10.07 -10.88 26.70
C VAL A 118 -11.48 -10.95 27.29
N SER A 119 -11.61 -10.55 28.55
CA SER A 119 -12.86 -10.63 29.32
C SER A 119 -13.96 -9.87 28.58
N VAL A 120 -15.19 -10.38 28.59
CA VAL A 120 -16.37 -9.69 28.05
C VAL A 120 -16.57 -8.30 28.68
N ALA A 121 -15.97 -8.05 29.85
CA ALA A 121 -15.92 -6.72 30.47
C ALA A 121 -14.93 -5.75 29.80
N SER A 122 -13.90 -6.23 29.10
CA SER A 122 -13.06 -5.40 28.23
C SER A 122 -13.78 -4.97 26.93
N LEU A 123 -14.91 -5.61 26.61
CA LEU A 123 -15.83 -5.26 25.52
C LEU A 123 -16.98 -4.32 25.94
N ASN A 124 -17.12 -4.04 27.24
CA ASN A 124 -18.20 -3.20 27.78
C ASN A 124 -17.67 -2.25 28.86
N THR A 125 -17.05 -1.16 28.42
CA THR A 125 -16.67 -0.04 29.28
C THR A 125 -17.86 0.90 29.39
N ALA A 126 -18.53 0.93 30.54
CA ALA A 126 -19.60 1.87 30.82
C ALA A 126 -19.17 3.31 30.50
N GLY A 127 -19.77 3.91 29.47
CA GLY A 127 -19.49 5.28 29.01
C GLY A 127 -18.75 5.40 27.67
N ALA A 128 -18.12 4.33 27.16
CA ALA A 128 -17.62 4.25 25.79
C ALA A 128 -18.60 3.45 24.92
N GLY A 129 -18.56 3.62 23.60
CA GLY A 129 -19.36 2.75 22.73
C GLY A 129 -18.97 1.27 22.90
N ASN A 130 -19.93 0.36 22.70
CA ASN A 130 -19.72 -1.09 22.84
C ASN A 130 -18.63 -1.60 21.88
N GLY A 131 -17.95 -2.70 22.23
CA GLY A 131 -17.13 -3.46 21.28
C GLY A 131 -15.67 -3.01 21.12
N ASN A 132 -15.13 -2.26 22.09
CA ASN A 132 -13.72 -1.86 22.08
C ASN A 132 -12.79 -2.99 22.59
N MET A 133 -11.52 -3.00 22.15
CA MET A 133 -10.42 -3.83 22.67
C MET A 133 -9.20 -2.93 22.88
N ILE A 134 -8.81 -2.67 24.13
CA ILE A 134 -7.74 -1.70 24.47
C ILE A 134 -6.67 -2.37 25.34
N LEU A 135 -5.42 -2.40 24.86
CA LEU A 135 -4.27 -3.01 25.53
C LEU A 135 -2.98 -2.16 25.34
N GLY A 136 -2.44 -1.60 26.42
CA GLY A 136 -1.14 -0.89 26.43
C GLY A 136 -0.95 0.01 27.65
N ALA A 137 0.30 0.37 27.98
CA ALA A 137 0.66 1.05 29.25
C ALA A 137 0.10 2.48 29.38
N GLU A 138 0.05 3.22 28.27
CA GLU A 138 -0.50 4.57 28.21
C GLU A 138 -1.56 4.69 27.09
N THR A 139 -2.28 3.59 26.83
CA THR A 139 -3.51 3.72 26.06
C THR A 139 -4.47 4.61 26.85
N PRO A 140 -5.23 5.44 26.15
CA PRO A 140 -6.03 6.47 26.78
C PRO A 140 -7.15 5.93 27.66
N LEU A 141 -7.55 6.73 28.65
CA LEU A 141 -8.65 6.41 29.57
C LEU A 141 -9.94 6.13 28.79
N SER A 142 -10.63 5.04 29.13
CA SER A 142 -11.80 4.50 28.41
C SER A 142 -12.99 5.45 28.24
N THR A 143 -12.96 6.66 28.81
CA THR A 143 -13.99 7.69 28.68
C THR A 143 -13.82 8.59 27.46
N LEU A 144 -12.82 8.33 26.60
CA LEU A 144 -12.47 9.20 25.47
C LEU A 144 -12.76 8.59 24.09
N TYR A 145 -13.51 7.49 23.92
CA TYR A 145 -13.71 6.84 22.60
C TYR A 145 -15.15 6.48 22.29
N GLY A 146 -15.49 6.49 21.01
CA GLY A 146 -16.67 5.81 20.47
C GLY A 146 -16.53 4.28 20.56
N GLY A 147 -17.43 3.55 19.90
CA GLY A 147 -17.44 2.08 19.93
C GLY A 147 -16.53 1.43 18.88
N GLU A 148 -16.39 0.10 18.99
CA GLU A 148 -15.79 -0.77 17.96
C GLU A 148 -14.31 -0.51 17.62
N ASN A 149 -13.54 0.06 18.55
CA ASN A 149 -12.11 0.35 18.38
C ASN A 149 -11.20 -0.78 18.88
N THR A 150 -10.10 -1.06 18.18
CA THR A 150 -9.04 -2.00 18.60
C THR A 150 -7.71 -1.27 18.77
N PHE A 151 -7.25 -1.05 20.00
CA PHE A 151 -5.98 -0.38 20.31
C PHE A 151 -5.02 -1.34 21.03
N LEU A 152 -3.85 -1.58 20.42
CA LEU A 152 -2.82 -2.47 20.94
C LEU A 152 -1.43 -1.81 20.84
N GLY A 153 -0.85 -1.44 21.97
CA GLY A 153 0.48 -0.82 22.04
C GLY A 153 0.50 0.40 22.95
N ASP A 154 1.69 0.82 23.36
CA ASP A 154 1.87 2.03 24.15
C ASP A 154 1.35 3.27 23.37
N ARG A 155 0.45 4.05 23.99
CA ARG A 155 -0.18 5.25 23.41
C ARG A 155 -0.95 5.05 22.09
N ALA A 156 -1.27 3.81 21.72
CA ALA A 156 -2.10 3.53 20.55
C ALA A 156 -3.50 4.15 20.74
N GLY A 157 -3.96 4.95 19.76
CA GLY A 157 -5.26 5.60 19.80
C GLY A 157 -5.42 6.73 20.83
N SER A 158 -4.35 7.20 21.46
CA SER A 158 -4.31 8.11 22.64
C SER A 158 -5.16 9.39 22.61
N HIS A 159 -5.67 9.82 21.46
CA HIS A 159 -6.29 11.14 21.30
C HIS A 159 -7.55 11.16 20.41
N PHE A 160 -8.09 9.99 20.04
CA PHE A 160 -9.46 9.94 19.56
C PHE A 160 -10.44 10.39 20.66
N ASP A 161 -11.60 10.91 20.26
CA ASP A 161 -12.63 11.41 21.18
C ASP A 161 -13.85 10.47 21.26
N THR A 162 -14.84 10.82 22.08
CA THR A 162 -16.05 10.00 22.28
C THR A 162 -16.91 9.81 21.03
N SER A 163 -16.67 10.56 19.96
CA SER A 163 -17.34 10.42 18.66
C SER A 163 -16.60 9.50 17.69
N SER A 164 -15.38 9.10 18.02
CA SER A 164 -14.46 8.35 17.18
C SER A 164 -14.65 6.84 17.33
N ALA A 165 -15.11 6.17 16.27
CA ALA A 165 -15.52 4.77 16.30
C ALA A 165 -14.88 3.94 15.17
N ALA A 166 -14.86 2.62 15.34
CA ALA A 166 -14.38 1.67 14.33
C ALA A 166 -12.93 1.91 13.86
N ASN A 167 -12.02 2.24 14.78
CA ASN A 167 -10.60 2.43 14.49
C ASN A 167 -9.76 1.24 14.96
N THR A 168 -8.72 0.89 14.20
CA THR A 168 -7.71 -0.08 14.59
C THR A 168 -6.35 0.61 14.70
N ALA A 169 -5.70 0.54 15.86
CA ALA A 169 -4.38 1.10 16.09
C ALA A 169 -3.48 0.05 16.76
N VAL A 170 -2.43 -0.38 16.08
CA VAL A 170 -1.51 -1.42 16.56
C VAL A 170 -0.07 -0.98 16.40
N GLY A 171 0.65 -0.82 17.51
CA GLY A 171 2.02 -0.30 17.56
C GLY A 171 2.17 0.85 18.55
N HIS A 172 3.42 1.18 18.88
CA HIS A 172 3.73 2.32 19.74
C HIS A 172 3.34 3.63 19.01
N ASN A 173 2.47 4.42 19.64
CA ASN A 173 1.85 5.64 19.10
C ASN A 173 1.14 5.52 17.74
N ALA A 174 0.71 4.30 17.36
CA ALA A 174 -0.12 4.11 16.17
C ALA A 174 -1.45 4.88 16.32
N CYS A 175 -1.86 5.60 15.28
CA CYS A 175 -3.03 6.50 15.32
C CYS A 175 -3.04 7.36 16.61
N GLY A 176 -1.87 7.87 17.00
CA GLY A 176 -1.70 8.70 18.19
C GLY A 176 -1.79 10.19 17.87
N ASN A 177 -1.68 11.00 18.91
CA ASN A 177 -1.31 12.41 18.77
C ASN A 177 -0.23 12.73 19.83
N GLN A 178 0.74 13.56 19.48
CA GLN A 178 1.69 14.16 20.44
C GLN A 178 1.28 15.57 20.87
N GLY A 179 0.26 16.15 20.25
CA GLY A 179 -0.25 17.49 20.54
C GLY A 179 -1.53 17.46 21.37
N ALA A 180 -1.82 18.56 22.06
CA ALA A 180 -2.99 18.73 22.94
C ALA A 180 -4.35 18.90 22.20
N GLY A 181 -4.53 18.21 21.07
CA GLY A 181 -5.74 18.31 20.25
C GLY A 181 -6.56 17.02 20.27
N THR A 182 -7.88 17.15 20.45
CA THR A 182 -8.85 16.08 20.22
C THR A 182 -8.95 15.78 18.72
N VAL A 183 -8.83 14.51 18.35
CA VAL A 183 -9.05 14.04 16.98
C VAL A 183 -10.47 13.48 16.88
N THR A 184 -11.26 13.99 15.94
CA THR A 184 -12.55 13.40 15.57
C THR A 184 -12.33 12.51 14.35
N GLY A 185 -12.36 11.19 14.53
CA GLY A 185 -11.95 10.28 13.46
C GLY A 185 -12.46 8.86 13.60
N SER A 186 -13.07 8.36 12.55
CA SER A 186 -13.63 7.01 12.48
C SER A 186 -13.14 6.26 11.25
N PHE A 187 -13.19 4.93 11.31
CA PHE A 187 -12.85 4.03 10.20
C PHE A 187 -11.37 4.11 9.78
N ASN A 188 -10.45 4.28 10.72
CA ASN A 188 -9.01 4.31 10.44
C ASN A 188 -8.31 3.01 10.84
N THR A 189 -7.29 2.64 10.09
CA THR A 189 -6.39 1.53 10.41
C THR A 189 -4.95 2.04 10.45
N CYS A 190 -4.30 2.02 11.61
CA CYS A 190 -2.88 2.29 11.78
C CYS A 190 -2.17 1.04 12.31
N LEU A 191 -1.17 0.55 11.58
CA LEU A 191 -0.36 -0.60 12.00
C LEU A 191 1.13 -0.29 11.79
N GLY A 192 1.87 -0.16 12.89
CA GLY A 192 3.30 0.16 12.89
C GLY A 192 3.68 1.18 13.97
N ASP A 193 4.96 1.22 14.32
CA ASP A 193 5.51 2.27 15.19
C ASP A 193 5.37 3.65 14.52
N ASP A 194 4.75 4.59 15.21
CA ASP A 194 4.49 5.97 14.74
C ASP A 194 3.64 6.10 13.46
N ALA A 195 2.93 5.04 13.05
CA ALA A 195 1.98 5.11 11.94
C ALA A 195 0.83 6.06 12.33
N GLY A 196 0.68 7.19 11.63
CA GLY A 196 -0.30 8.21 12.01
C GLY A 196 -0.09 8.82 13.39
N ARG A 197 1.17 9.07 13.82
CA ARG A 197 1.47 9.62 15.16
C ARG A 197 0.92 11.04 15.42
N ASN A 198 0.80 11.87 14.40
CA ASN A 198 0.44 13.29 14.54
C ASN A 198 -0.80 13.62 13.70
N MET A 199 -1.93 13.05 14.09
CA MET A 199 -3.22 13.33 13.46
C MET A 199 -3.86 14.57 14.06
N THR A 200 -4.52 15.38 13.24
CA THR A 200 -5.25 16.57 13.70
C THR A 200 -6.56 16.74 12.93
N GLY A 201 -7.58 17.31 13.57
CA GLY A 201 -8.85 17.62 12.91
C GLY A 201 -9.71 16.39 12.66
N THR A 202 -10.35 16.34 11.48
CA THR A 202 -11.17 15.22 11.03
C THR A 202 -10.30 14.19 10.31
N PHE A 203 -10.04 13.06 10.95
CA PHE A 203 -9.16 11.99 10.46
C PHE A 203 -9.99 10.73 10.23
N ASN A 204 -10.57 10.56 9.04
CA ASN A 204 -11.47 9.47 8.71
C ASN A 204 -10.99 8.69 7.49
N ASN A 205 -11.30 7.39 7.47
CA ASN A 205 -11.08 6.50 6.33
C ASN A 205 -9.61 6.41 5.88
N ASN A 206 -8.66 6.44 6.82
CA ASN A 206 -7.24 6.30 6.50
C ASN A 206 -6.73 4.88 6.80
N THR A 207 -5.90 4.33 5.91
CA THR A 207 -5.16 3.08 6.11
C THR A 207 -3.66 3.38 6.09
N LEU A 208 -3.00 3.26 7.23
CA LEU A 208 -1.58 3.56 7.45
C LEU A 208 -0.84 2.31 7.93
N LEU A 209 0.05 1.75 7.12
CA LEU A 209 0.74 0.50 7.41
C LEU A 209 2.25 0.62 7.23
N GLY A 210 3.01 0.45 8.31
CA GLY A 210 4.47 0.51 8.34
C GLY A 210 5.00 1.53 9.35
N THR A 211 6.28 1.42 9.70
CA THR A 211 6.93 2.36 10.63
C THR A 211 6.96 3.76 10.03
N ASN A 212 6.46 4.76 10.77
CA ASN A 212 6.31 6.16 10.31
C ASN A 212 5.43 6.37 9.06
N ALA A 213 4.60 5.38 8.67
CA ALA A 213 3.67 5.53 7.56
C ALA A 213 2.66 6.64 7.88
N GLY A 214 2.59 7.68 7.05
CA GLY A 214 1.68 8.81 7.26
C GLY A 214 1.84 9.47 8.63
N ARG A 215 3.07 9.60 9.13
CA ARG A 215 3.35 10.09 10.50
C ARG A 215 2.66 11.42 10.82
N VAL A 216 2.51 12.31 9.83
CA VAL A 216 1.78 13.58 9.94
C VAL A 216 0.69 13.58 8.88
N VAL A 217 -0.55 13.23 9.25
CA VAL A 217 -1.71 13.20 8.33
C VAL A 217 -2.92 13.84 9.02
N ALA A 218 -3.42 14.93 8.46
CA ALA A 218 -4.60 15.66 8.93
C ALA A 218 -5.79 15.58 7.96
N ALA A 219 -5.70 14.73 6.94
CA ALA A 219 -6.72 14.60 5.89
C ALA A 219 -7.36 13.20 5.86
N ASN A 220 -8.46 13.10 5.12
CA ASN A 220 -9.28 11.90 5.01
C ASN A 220 -8.94 11.06 3.78
N GLY A 221 -9.24 9.76 3.83
CA GLY A 221 -9.28 8.88 2.66
C GLY A 221 -7.92 8.47 2.10
N ASN A 222 -6.85 8.50 2.90
CA ASN A 222 -5.52 8.12 2.44
C ASN A 222 -5.24 6.63 2.67
N THR A 223 -4.59 5.98 1.71
CA THR A 223 -3.99 4.65 1.87
C THR A 223 -2.48 4.79 1.76
N ILE A 224 -1.76 4.62 2.85
CA ILE A 224 -0.30 4.82 2.94
C ILE A 224 0.33 3.54 3.49
N VAL A 225 1.11 2.86 2.68
CA VAL A 225 1.71 1.56 3.00
C VAL A 225 3.21 1.60 2.72
N GLY A 226 4.03 1.24 3.70
CA GLY A 226 5.49 1.22 3.61
C GLY A 226 6.18 2.02 4.72
N THR A 227 7.43 1.68 5.01
CA THR A 227 8.22 2.39 6.02
C THR A 227 8.54 3.81 5.54
N GLY A 228 8.19 4.82 6.33
CA GLY A 228 8.43 6.24 6.04
C GLY A 228 7.66 6.80 4.84
N SER A 229 6.68 6.08 4.31
CA SER A 229 5.87 6.58 3.20
C SER A 229 4.90 7.66 3.68
N GLY A 230 4.71 8.69 2.86
CA GLY A 230 3.85 9.84 3.18
C GLY A 230 4.18 10.53 4.51
N ILE A 231 5.43 10.44 4.98
CA ILE A 231 5.83 10.88 6.34
C ILE A 231 5.50 12.37 6.63
N ALA A 232 5.44 13.20 5.59
CA ALA A 232 5.14 14.62 5.65
C ALA A 232 3.73 15.00 5.16
N SER A 233 2.85 14.03 4.85
CA SER A 233 1.57 14.22 4.16
C SER A 233 0.50 14.92 5.00
N SER A 234 0.70 16.21 5.27
CA SER A 234 -0.04 16.97 6.26
C SER A 234 -1.53 17.20 5.95
N THR A 235 -1.92 17.69 4.78
CA THR A 235 -3.32 18.16 4.55
C THR A 235 -3.99 17.66 3.26
N GLY A 236 -3.29 16.87 2.45
CA GLY A 236 -3.84 16.31 1.22
C GLY A 236 -4.63 15.02 1.46
N GLY A 237 -5.89 14.97 1.03
CA GLY A 237 -6.75 13.78 1.15
C GLY A 237 -6.76 12.91 -0.11
N ASN A 238 -7.33 11.71 0.02
CA ASN A 238 -7.56 10.76 -1.09
C ASN A 238 -6.29 10.30 -1.82
N ASN A 239 -5.14 10.24 -1.16
CA ASN A 239 -3.90 9.74 -1.74
C ASN A 239 -3.75 8.23 -1.54
N THR A 240 -3.24 7.53 -2.55
CA THR A 240 -2.76 6.14 -2.45
C THR A 240 -1.25 6.15 -2.60
N ILE A 241 -0.53 5.82 -1.53
CA ILE A 241 0.94 5.87 -1.44
C ILE A 241 1.42 4.49 -0.98
N ILE A 242 2.09 3.74 -1.84
CA ILE A 242 2.52 2.37 -1.54
C ILE A 242 4.00 2.20 -1.91
N GLY A 243 4.82 1.87 -0.93
CA GLY A 243 6.26 1.58 -1.05
C GLY A 243 7.10 2.32 -0.01
N THR A 244 8.28 1.80 0.31
CA THR A 244 9.18 2.42 1.30
C THR A 244 9.61 3.83 0.85
N GLY A 245 9.48 4.81 1.74
CA GLY A 245 9.88 6.20 1.50
C GLY A 245 9.08 6.95 0.42
N SER A 246 8.03 6.36 -0.16
CA SER A 246 7.30 7.00 -1.24
C SER A 246 6.43 8.16 -0.75
N GLY A 247 6.29 9.20 -1.57
CA GLY A 247 5.55 10.40 -1.22
C GLY A 247 6.12 11.15 -0.01
N ALA A 248 7.39 10.96 0.34
CA ALA A 248 7.98 11.57 1.54
C ALA A 248 8.01 13.11 1.48
N ALA A 249 8.00 13.70 0.29
CA ALA A 249 7.90 15.15 0.11
C ALA A 249 6.45 15.67 0.02
N LEU A 250 5.45 14.80 -0.13
CA LEU A 250 4.05 15.21 -0.27
C LEU A 250 3.57 15.85 1.04
N THR A 251 3.11 17.10 0.97
CA THR A 251 2.63 17.86 2.14
C THR A 251 1.16 18.24 2.04
N THR A 252 0.74 18.79 0.90
CA THR A 252 -0.61 19.34 0.68
C THR A 252 -1.32 18.73 -0.53
N GLY A 253 -0.62 17.96 -1.36
CA GLY A 253 -1.18 17.39 -2.58
C GLY A 253 -2.24 16.31 -2.31
N ALA A 254 -3.32 16.31 -3.09
CA ALA A 254 -4.49 15.45 -2.90
C ALA A 254 -4.81 14.62 -4.14
N ALA A 255 -5.51 13.49 -3.97
CA ALA A 255 -5.92 12.61 -5.06
C ALA A 255 -4.76 12.08 -5.93
N ASN A 256 -3.60 11.78 -5.34
CA ASN A 256 -2.45 11.21 -6.04
C ASN A 256 -2.36 9.69 -5.84
N VAL A 257 -1.85 8.99 -6.85
CA VAL A 257 -1.45 7.58 -6.78
C VAL A 257 0.07 7.51 -6.93
N ILE A 258 0.76 7.02 -5.90
CA ILE A 258 2.21 6.94 -5.81
C ILE A 258 2.55 5.49 -5.46
N LEU A 259 3.17 4.75 -6.39
CA LEU A 259 3.44 3.32 -6.24
C LEU A 259 4.91 3.01 -6.55
N GLY A 260 5.59 2.35 -5.63
CA GLY A 260 7.01 1.99 -5.73
C GLY A 260 7.84 2.52 -4.57
N ALA A 261 9.06 2.01 -4.40
CA ALA A 261 9.99 2.54 -3.40
C ALA A 261 10.61 3.87 -3.86
N ASN A 262 10.71 4.85 -2.95
CA ASN A 262 11.35 6.16 -3.16
C ASN A 262 10.78 7.01 -4.32
N VAL A 263 9.51 6.81 -4.68
CA VAL A 263 8.80 7.64 -5.67
C VAL A 263 8.30 8.93 -5.02
N ALA A 264 8.32 10.06 -5.72
CA ALA A 264 7.86 11.37 -5.22
C ALA A 264 8.53 11.79 -3.90
N THR A 265 9.86 11.66 -3.84
CA THR A 265 10.66 11.94 -2.64
C THR A 265 11.21 13.37 -2.60
N THR A 266 11.04 14.16 -3.67
CA THR A 266 11.72 15.46 -3.80
C THR A 266 10.79 16.61 -4.19
N THR A 267 10.17 16.55 -5.37
CA THR A 267 9.49 17.69 -6.00
C THR A 267 8.03 17.75 -5.60
N LEU A 268 7.27 16.66 -5.69
CA LEU A 268 5.83 16.66 -5.44
C LEU A 268 5.50 16.96 -3.98
N GLN A 269 5.20 18.22 -3.67
CA GLN A 269 4.80 18.68 -2.34
C GLN A 269 3.30 19.00 -2.30
N GLY A 270 2.78 19.62 -3.35
CA GLY A 270 1.38 19.97 -3.59
C GLY A 270 0.88 19.43 -4.93
N GLY A 271 -0.27 19.92 -5.40
CA GLY A 271 -0.86 19.43 -6.66
C GLY A 271 -1.56 18.08 -6.52
N GLY A 272 -2.44 17.76 -7.47
CA GLY A 272 -3.32 16.61 -7.34
C GLY A 272 -3.64 15.91 -8.65
N PHE A 273 -4.27 14.75 -8.54
CA PHE A 273 -4.61 13.89 -9.68
C PHE A 273 -3.37 13.38 -10.44
N ASN A 274 -2.24 13.20 -9.76
CA ASN A 274 -1.06 12.59 -10.36
C ASN A 274 -1.05 11.07 -10.14
N VAL A 275 -0.45 10.33 -11.09
CA VAL A 275 -0.17 8.90 -11.04
C VAL A 275 1.31 8.71 -11.31
N LEU A 276 2.06 8.33 -10.27
CA LEU A 276 3.50 8.15 -10.26
C LEU A 276 3.80 6.70 -9.90
N ILE A 277 4.44 5.96 -10.79
CA ILE A 277 4.70 4.52 -10.61
C ILE A 277 6.14 4.19 -10.99
N ALA A 278 6.83 3.47 -10.11
CA ALA A 278 8.17 2.94 -10.38
C ALA A 278 8.34 1.52 -9.80
N ALA A 279 9.20 0.73 -10.44
CA ALA A 279 9.78 -0.47 -9.84
C ALA A 279 11.21 -0.14 -9.39
N GLU A 280 11.53 -0.60 -8.18
CA GLU A 280 12.75 -0.43 -7.36
C GLU A 280 13.99 0.26 -7.96
N SER A 281 14.63 1.12 -7.14
CA SER A 281 15.99 1.70 -7.29
C SER A 281 16.15 3.03 -8.05
N PHE A 282 15.08 3.71 -8.46
CA PHE A 282 15.20 4.98 -9.18
C PHE A 282 14.48 6.12 -8.44
N ASN A 283 15.25 7.12 -8.01
CA ASN A 283 14.76 8.30 -7.29
C ASN A 283 14.17 9.38 -8.23
N ASP A 284 14.07 9.12 -9.54
CA ASP A 284 13.76 10.13 -10.56
C ASP A 284 12.28 10.17 -10.96
N VAL A 285 11.43 9.32 -10.37
CA VAL A 285 9.99 9.36 -10.63
C VAL A 285 9.35 10.38 -9.69
N ASP A 286 9.36 11.63 -10.17
CA ASP A 286 8.77 12.79 -9.51
C ASP A 286 8.01 13.66 -10.52
N THR A 287 7.41 14.74 -10.03
CA THR A 287 6.77 15.78 -10.84
C THR A 287 7.77 16.85 -11.29
N PRO A 288 7.56 17.54 -12.43
CA PRO A 288 8.45 18.61 -12.89
C PRO A 288 8.45 19.84 -11.97
N ALA A 289 7.41 20.03 -11.14
CA ALA A 289 7.30 21.14 -10.21
C ALA A 289 6.52 20.75 -8.95
N ILE A 290 6.62 21.60 -7.93
CA ILE A 290 6.07 21.33 -6.60
C ILE A 290 4.55 21.21 -6.53
N ASN A 291 3.83 21.87 -7.44
CA ASN A 291 2.36 21.90 -7.48
C ASN A 291 1.80 21.28 -8.76
N THR A 292 2.56 20.41 -9.42
CA THR A 292 2.07 19.81 -10.65
C THR A 292 0.87 18.91 -10.36
N GLY A 293 -0.16 19.01 -11.20
CA GLY A 293 -1.33 18.16 -11.13
C GLY A 293 -1.61 17.50 -12.48
N ASN A 294 -2.47 16.48 -12.45
CA ASN A 294 -2.89 15.74 -13.63
C ASN A 294 -1.71 15.20 -14.43
N MET A 295 -0.74 14.53 -13.80
CA MET A 295 0.33 13.85 -14.54
C MET A 295 0.30 12.36 -14.38
N LEU A 296 0.65 11.67 -15.46
CA LEU A 296 0.96 10.25 -15.48
C LEU A 296 2.46 10.10 -15.73
N ASN A 297 3.20 9.65 -14.72
CA ASN A 297 4.63 9.34 -14.81
C ASN A 297 4.87 7.91 -14.29
N ILE A 298 4.83 6.96 -15.21
CA ILE A 298 5.17 5.55 -15.00
C ILE A 298 6.58 5.34 -15.54
N GLN A 299 7.57 5.80 -14.77
CA GLN A 299 9.00 5.65 -15.05
C GLN A 299 9.34 5.81 -16.56
N ARG A 300 10.12 4.89 -17.14
CA ARG A 300 10.55 4.90 -18.55
C ARG A 300 9.45 4.50 -19.54
N SER A 301 8.24 4.20 -19.08
CA SER A 301 7.16 3.72 -19.95
C SER A 301 6.21 4.84 -20.38
N ILE A 302 5.88 5.79 -19.50
CA ILE A 302 4.89 6.85 -19.77
C ILE A 302 5.23 8.11 -18.96
N ALA A 303 5.40 9.27 -19.58
CA ALA A 303 5.42 10.57 -18.90
C ALA A 303 4.59 11.61 -19.69
N GLY A 304 3.55 12.21 -19.07
CA GLY A 304 2.68 13.22 -19.71
C GLY A 304 1.52 13.72 -18.84
N THR A 305 0.70 14.65 -19.36
CA THR A 305 -0.46 15.21 -18.64
C THR A 305 -1.75 14.43 -18.91
N LEU A 306 -2.54 14.15 -17.88
CA LEU A 306 -3.85 13.49 -17.87
C LEU A 306 -5.02 14.41 -18.31
N THR A 307 -4.79 15.70 -18.53
CA THR A 307 -5.86 16.69 -18.84
C THR A 307 -6.43 16.56 -20.25
N SER A 308 -5.70 15.94 -21.18
CA SER A 308 -6.30 15.44 -22.40
C SER A 308 -6.75 14.02 -22.13
N HIS A 309 -8.06 13.77 -22.18
CA HIS A 309 -8.53 12.46 -22.62
C HIS A 309 -7.64 12.08 -23.79
N ALA A 310 -6.90 10.97 -23.69
CA ALA A 310 -6.14 10.44 -24.80
C ALA A 310 -7.17 10.11 -25.88
N ASN A 311 -7.50 11.10 -26.70
CA ASN A 311 -8.08 10.88 -27.99
C ASN A 311 -7.03 10.02 -28.71
N ASN A 312 -7.46 8.81 -29.06
CA ASN A 312 -7.07 7.95 -30.17
C ASN A 312 -6.23 8.51 -31.36
N ASN A 313 -5.80 9.77 -31.36
CA ASN A 313 -5.02 10.44 -32.40
C ASN A 313 -3.55 10.73 -32.04
N ASN A 314 -3.09 10.48 -30.81
CA ASN A 314 -1.68 10.73 -30.46
C ASN A 314 -1.01 9.49 -29.82
N PRO A 315 -0.53 8.54 -30.62
CA PRO A 315 0.25 7.44 -30.09
C PRO A 315 1.67 7.95 -29.79
N SER A 316 2.20 7.55 -28.64
CA SER A 316 3.62 7.53 -28.24
C SER A 316 4.11 8.69 -27.38
N ILE A 317 4.36 8.34 -26.12
CA ILE A 317 5.37 8.92 -25.25
C ILE A 317 6.72 8.91 -25.99
N CYS A 318 7.28 10.08 -26.25
CA CYS A 318 8.64 10.25 -26.74
C CYS A 318 9.44 10.97 -25.66
N ALA A 319 10.61 10.45 -25.31
CA ALA A 319 11.58 11.10 -24.44
C ALA A 319 12.97 11.04 -25.07
N VAL A 320 13.83 11.99 -24.72
CA VAL A 320 15.22 12.03 -25.19
C VAL A 320 15.90 10.69 -24.90
N GLY A 321 16.50 10.09 -25.93
CA GLY A 321 17.23 8.82 -25.83
C GLY A 321 16.36 7.55 -25.84
N MET A 322 15.05 7.64 -26.08
CA MET A 322 14.17 6.46 -26.24
C MET A 322 13.52 6.39 -27.62
N HIS A 323 13.30 5.17 -28.13
CA HIS A 323 12.57 4.95 -29.38
C HIS A 323 11.11 5.37 -29.23
N CYS A 324 10.58 6.08 -30.22
CA CYS A 324 9.19 6.49 -30.26
C CYS A 324 8.71 6.83 -31.69
N VAL A 325 7.43 7.15 -31.85
CA VAL A 325 6.90 7.72 -33.11
C VAL A 325 7.23 9.21 -33.17
N LEU A 326 8.14 9.58 -34.07
CA LEU A 326 8.56 10.95 -34.32
C LEU A 326 7.55 11.73 -35.17
N GLY A 327 6.90 11.08 -36.12
CA GLY A 327 5.96 11.75 -37.03
C GLY A 327 4.97 10.78 -37.65
N VAL A 328 3.80 11.30 -38.01
CA VAL A 328 2.70 10.52 -38.56
C VAL A 328 2.04 11.28 -39.70
N LEU A 329 1.81 10.59 -40.82
CA LEU A 329 0.93 11.05 -41.89
C LEU A 329 -0.19 10.03 -42.09
N ARG A 330 -1.39 10.39 -41.64
CA ARG A 330 -2.59 9.56 -41.83
C ARG A 330 -3.18 9.78 -43.22
N GLY A 331 -3.62 8.70 -43.87
CA GLY A 331 -4.26 8.76 -45.18
C GLY A 331 -3.37 9.35 -46.28
N ALA A 332 -2.05 9.12 -46.19
CA ALA A 332 -1.10 9.51 -47.22
C ALA A 332 -1.56 8.98 -48.58
N ASN A 333 -1.66 9.86 -49.57
CA ASN A 333 -2.09 9.51 -50.91
C ASN A 333 -0.90 8.93 -51.68
N PHE A 334 -0.92 7.63 -51.95
CA PHE A 334 0.13 6.93 -52.69
C PHE A 334 -0.04 7.03 -54.22
N ASN A 335 -1.00 7.80 -54.71
CA ASN A 335 -1.25 8.02 -56.13
C ASN A 335 -0.85 9.42 -56.63
N ILE A 336 -0.10 10.18 -55.83
CA ILE A 336 0.42 11.50 -56.21
C ILE A 336 1.94 11.56 -56.00
N THR A 337 2.63 12.34 -56.82
CA THR A 337 4.08 12.56 -56.71
C THR A 337 4.44 13.90 -56.07
N THR A 338 3.43 14.72 -55.76
CA THR A 338 3.61 15.95 -54.99
C THR A 338 3.91 15.62 -53.54
N ASP A 339 4.67 16.48 -52.88
CA ASP A 339 5.09 16.24 -51.50
C ASP A 339 3.90 16.22 -50.54
N GLN A 340 3.99 15.31 -49.57
CA GLN A 340 3.07 15.23 -48.45
C GLN A 340 3.84 15.40 -47.16
N SER A 341 3.53 16.48 -46.44
CA SER A 341 4.23 16.87 -45.22
C SER A 341 3.93 15.90 -44.08
N ILE A 342 4.97 15.46 -43.40
CA ILE A 342 4.96 14.69 -42.16
C ILE A 342 5.63 15.56 -41.11
N PRO A 343 4.85 16.34 -40.32
CA PRO A 343 5.40 17.07 -39.20
C PRO A 343 6.10 16.09 -38.26
N ILE A 344 7.36 16.39 -37.93
CA ILE A 344 8.07 15.70 -36.87
C ILE A 344 7.72 16.41 -35.56
N ARG A 345 7.49 15.63 -34.50
CA ARG A 345 7.22 16.15 -33.17
C ARG A 345 8.23 17.25 -32.87
N PRO A 346 7.75 18.48 -32.67
CA PRO A 346 8.60 19.64 -32.74
C PRO A 346 9.65 19.64 -31.62
N LEU A 347 10.88 20.06 -31.97
CA LEU A 347 12.04 20.15 -31.09
C LEU A 347 12.14 21.53 -30.40
N THR A 348 11.10 22.36 -30.54
CA THR A 348 11.06 23.74 -30.05
C THR A 348 9.92 23.99 -29.08
N SER A 349 10.18 24.85 -28.07
CA SER A 349 9.31 25.06 -26.91
C SER A 349 7.96 25.71 -27.20
N SER A 350 7.74 26.20 -28.42
CA SER A 350 6.50 26.87 -28.84
C SER A 350 5.41 25.92 -29.32
N ASP A 351 5.72 24.64 -29.56
CA ASP A 351 4.84 23.78 -30.33
C ASP A 351 4.19 22.65 -29.50
N PRO A 352 2.93 22.27 -29.79
CA PRO A 352 2.25 21.17 -29.10
C PRO A 352 3.00 19.83 -29.26
N GLY A 353 3.35 19.19 -28.14
CA GLY A 353 4.06 17.91 -28.13
C GLY A 353 5.60 18.00 -28.08
N PHE A 354 6.12 19.21 -27.86
CA PHE A 354 7.53 19.50 -27.60
C PHE A 354 8.16 18.54 -26.57
N ILE A 355 9.38 18.09 -26.88
CA ILE A 355 10.20 17.28 -25.97
C ILE A 355 11.31 18.19 -25.44
N ALA A 356 11.18 18.61 -24.17
CA ALA A 356 12.18 19.46 -23.52
C ALA A 356 13.59 18.83 -23.60
N GLY A 357 14.53 19.57 -24.19
CA GLY A 357 15.94 19.18 -24.31
C GLY A 357 16.34 18.63 -25.69
N ALA A 358 15.42 17.98 -26.42
CA ALA A 358 15.73 17.41 -27.73
C ALA A 358 15.96 18.55 -28.74
N THR A 359 17.15 18.62 -29.35
CA THR A 359 17.43 19.56 -30.47
C THR A 359 17.51 18.85 -31.82
N LYS A 360 17.54 17.51 -31.79
CA LYS A 360 17.86 16.63 -32.90
C LYS A 360 17.09 15.31 -32.79
N TYR A 361 17.09 14.49 -33.83
CA TYR A 361 16.57 13.13 -33.80
C TYR A 361 17.29 12.19 -34.77
N ILE A 362 17.18 10.89 -34.52
CA ILE A 362 17.62 9.80 -35.40
C ILE A 362 16.37 9.05 -35.84
N VAL A 363 16.21 8.78 -37.14
CA VAL A 363 15.13 7.93 -37.66
C VAL A 363 15.63 6.49 -37.68
N THR A 364 14.93 5.59 -36.99
CA THR A 364 15.32 4.17 -36.90
C THR A 364 14.52 3.31 -37.86
N ASP A 365 13.23 3.59 -38.03
CA ASP A 365 12.36 2.79 -38.87
C ASP A 365 11.27 3.67 -39.51
N ILE A 366 10.82 3.29 -40.70
CA ILE A 366 9.62 3.86 -41.33
C ILE A 366 8.65 2.73 -41.60
N TYR A 367 7.43 2.87 -41.08
CA TYR A 367 6.35 1.92 -41.31
C TYR A 367 5.26 2.53 -42.16
N VAL A 368 4.74 1.73 -43.08
CA VAL A 368 3.50 2.02 -43.80
C VAL A 368 2.49 0.95 -43.44
N SER A 369 1.28 1.36 -43.06
CA SER A 369 0.18 0.45 -42.72
C SER A 369 -1.16 1.02 -43.18
N ASN A 370 -2.24 0.31 -42.87
CA ASN A 370 -3.60 0.75 -43.17
C ASN A 370 -3.82 1.09 -44.66
N CYS A 371 -3.20 0.31 -45.56
CA CYS A 371 -3.26 0.62 -46.98
C CYS A 371 -4.65 0.28 -47.56
N SER A 372 -5.23 1.19 -48.34
CA SER A 372 -6.54 0.99 -48.97
C SER A 372 -6.49 -0.01 -50.13
N ALA A 373 -5.30 -0.33 -50.63
CA ALA A 373 -5.00 -1.30 -51.68
C ALA A 373 -3.53 -1.74 -51.59
N SER A 374 -3.16 -2.82 -52.30
CA SER A 374 -1.76 -3.26 -52.39
C SER A 374 -0.89 -2.27 -53.13
N LEU A 375 0.11 -1.70 -52.44
CA LEU A 375 1.00 -0.66 -52.97
C LEU A 375 2.16 -1.23 -53.81
N THR A 376 1.83 -1.93 -54.90
CA THR A 376 2.81 -2.65 -55.74
C THR A 376 3.68 -1.77 -56.64
N THR A 377 3.23 -0.55 -56.97
CA THR A 377 3.87 0.34 -57.94
C THR A 377 4.43 1.60 -57.29
N ALA A 378 3.78 2.08 -56.24
CA ALA A 378 4.17 3.29 -55.54
C ALA A 378 5.60 3.17 -54.99
N LYS A 379 6.47 4.12 -55.36
CA LYS A 379 7.88 4.20 -54.97
C LYS A 379 8.20 5.62 -54.54
N GLY A 380 9.01 5.76 -53.51
CA GLY A 380 9.40 7.06 -52.98
C GLY A 380 10.23 6.93 -51.72
N ALA A 381 10.58 8.06 -51.14
CA ALA A 381 11.27 8.13 -49.86
C ALA A 381 10.77 9.33 -49.06
N LEU A 382 11.29 9.48 -47.85
CA LEU A 382 11.13 10.70 -47.08
C LEU A 382 12.31 11.62 -47.35
N TYR A 383 12.05 12.92 -47.38
CA TYR A 383 13.04 13.95 -47.63
C TYR A 383 13.00 14.99 -46.51
N THR A 384 14.16 15.52 -46.12
CA THR A 384 14.24 16.59 -45.11
C THR A 384 13.85 17.96 -45.65
N ALA A 385 13.59 18.09 -46.96
CA ALA A 385 13.12 19.31 -47.59
C ALA A 385 12.18 18.99 -48.77
N ALA A 386 11.37 19.97 -49.17
CA ALA A 386 10.39 19.83 -50.24
C ALA A 386 11.05 19.59 -51.61
N SER A 387 10.26 19.13 -52.56
CA SER A 387 10.61 18.87 -53.97
C SER A 387 11.74 17.87 -54.15
N LYS A 388 11.78 16.82 -53.30
CA LYS A 388 12.81 15.78 -53.29
C LYS A 388 14.23 16.33 -53.04
N THR A 389 14.34 17.43 -52.31
CA THR A 389 15.62 18.04 -51.93
C THR A 389 16.02 17.69 -50.49
N GLY A 390 17.23 18.04 -50.08
CA GLY A 390 17.75 17.69 -48.76
C GLY A 390 18.25 16.26 -48.67
N THR A 391 18.24 15.70 -47.46
CA THR A 391 18.71 14.33 -47.19
C THR A 391 17.58 13.34 -47.41
N ILE A 392 17.89 12.23 -48.10
CA ILE A 392 16.96 11.14 -48.38
C ILE A 392 16.95 10.18 -47.19
N ILE A 393 15.75 9.80 -46.73
CA ILE A 393 15.51 8.83 -45.66
C ILE A 393 14.62 7.73 -46.24
N GLY A 394 15.25 6.62 -46.66
CA GLY A 394 14.55 5.50 -47.32
C GLY A 394 15.06 5.17 -48.72
N ALA A 395 14.68 4.00 -49.23
CA ALA A 395 15.02 3.56 -50.58
C ALA A 395 13.99 4.08 -51.61
N VAL A 396 14.46 4.94 -52.54
CA VAL A 396 13.61 5.58 -53.57
C VAL A 396 13.13 4.66 -54.69
N THR A 397 13.69 3.45 -54.79
CA THR A 397 13.42 2.50 -55.89
C THR A 397 12.57 1.31 -55.49
N THR A 398 12.43 1.02 -54.20
CA THR A 398 11.69 -0.13 -53.67
C THR A 398 10.20 0.22 -53.54
N PRO A 399 9.29 -0.54 -54.17
CA PRO A 399 7.86 -0.32 -53.99
C PRO A 399 7.37 -0.81 -52.62
N PHE A 400 6.24 -0.27 -52.16
CA PHE A 400 5.60 -0.64 -50.89
C PHE A 400 4.77 -1.95 -50.99
N THR A 401 5.33 -2.98 -51.64
CA THR A 401 4.63 -4.22 -52.03
C THR A 401 4.03 -5.03 -50.89
N ASN A 402 4.53 -4.87 -49.65
CA ASN A 402 4.10 -5.65 -48.50
C ASN A 402 2.96 -4.99 -47.72
N CYS A 403 2.61 -3.74 -48.04
CA CYS A 403 1.38 -3.12 -47.54
C CYS A 403 0.23 -3.46 -48.49
N THR A 404 -0.49 -4.54 -48.16
CA THR A 404 -1.54 -5.15 -48.99
C THR A 404 -2.96 -4.87 -48.53
N GLY A 405 -3.15 -4.20 -47.39
CA GLY A 405 -4.46 -3.89 -46.84
C GLY A 405 -4.41 -3.26 -45.45
N ALA A 406 -5.57 -3.14 -44.80
CA ALA A 406 -5.71 -2.48 -43.50
C ALA A 406 -4.93 -3.17 -42.35
N THR A 407 -4.67 -4.47 -42.48
CA THR A 407 -4.09 -5.32 -41.43
C THR A 407 -2.61 -5.66 -41.65
N THR A 408 -2.01 -5.24 -42.78
CA THR A 408 -0.61 -5.51 -43.09
C THR A 408 0.23 -4.24 -42.96
N MET A 409 1.42 -4.39 -42.37
CA MET A 409 2.39 -3.30 -42.23
C MET A 409 3.67 -3.65 -42.97
N GLN A 410 4.26 -2.68 -43.65
CA GLN A 410 5.58 -2.80 -44.24
C GLN A 410 6.55 -1.86 -43.55
N ARG A 411 7.67 -2.40 -43.08
CA ARG A 411 8.86 -1.59 -42.83
C ARG A 411 9.54 -1.28 -44.16
N LEU A 412 9.88 -0.03 -44.40
CA LEU A 412 10.70 0.33 -45.55
C LEU A 412 12.11 -0.25 -45.36
N GLN A 413 12.44 -1.30 -46.11
CA GLN A 413 13.77 -1.92 -46.04
C GLN A 413 14.80 -1.03 -46.74
N ALA A 414 16.02 -1.00 -46.20
CA ALA A 414 17.12 -0.15 -46.65
C ALA A 414 16.81 1.35 -46.52
N LEU A 415 16.54 1.83 -45.29
CA LEU A 415 16.78 3.25 -45.05
C LEU A 415 18.26 3.48 -45.33
N THR A 416 18.56 4.35 -46.28
CA THR A 416 19.92 4.85 -46.43
C THR A 416 20.29 5.49 -45.10
N ASN A 417 21.28 4.93 -44.39
CA ASN A 417 21.86 5.47 -43.16
C ASN A 417 21.08 5.18 -41.86
N GLU A 418 20.66 3.92 -41.62
CA GLU A 418 19.78 3.53 -40.48
C GLU A 418 20.19 3.99 -39.08
N ASP A 419 21.44 4.33 -38.79
CA ASP A 419 21.85 4.63 -37.40
C ASP A 419 22.86 5.78 -37.24
N SER A 420 23.16 6.55 -38.29
CA SER A 420 24.33 7.46 -38.27
C SER A 420 24.04 8.93 -38.54
N ASN A 421 22.88 9.27 -39.10
CA ASN A 421 22.56 10.64 -39.43
C ASN A 421 21.59 11.24 -38.42
N THR A 422 22.02 12.37 -37.87
CA THR A 422 21.22 13.19 -36.98
C THR A 422 20.49 14.27 -37.77
N PHE A 423 19.18 14.40 -37.56
CA PHE A 423 18.32 15.35 -38.28
C PHE A 423 17.79 16.44 -37.36
N THR A 424 17.51 17.61 -37.93
CA THR A 424 16.92 18.78 -37.26
C THR A 424 15.67 19.31 -37.98
N ALA A 425 15.24 18.65 -39.06
CA ALA A 425 14.12 19.12 -39.86
C ALA A 425 12.81 19.00 -39.08
N ALA A 426 12.07 20.10 -38.97
CA ALA A 426 10.75 20.10 -38.29
C ALA A 426 9.68 19.32 -39.08
N THR A 427 9.89 19.14 -40.38
CA THR A 427 8.97 18.44 -41.28
C THR A 427 9.77 17.54 -42.21
N LEU A 428 9.35 16.28 -42.32
CA LEU A 428 9.78 15.40 -43.41
C LEU A 428 8.72 15.40 -44.50
N PHE A 429 9.11 15.11 -45.73
CA PHE A 429 8.20 15.08 -46.88
C PHE A 429 8.19 13.68 -47.49
N LEU A 430 7.03 13.02 -47.49
CA LEU A 430 6.82 11.84 -48.32
C LEU A 430 6.69 12.31 -49.76
N SER A 431 7.62 11.90 -50.62
CA SER A 431 7.61 12.27 -52.03
C SER A 431 7.83 11.04 -52.90
N LEU A 432 6.86 10.76 -53.77
CA LEU A 432 6.88 9.58 -54.62
C LEU A 432 7.65 9.85 -55.92
N THR A 433 8.58 8.96 -56.25
CA THR A 433 9.22 8.86 -57.57
C THR A 433 8.28 8.23 -58.59
N THR A 434 7.39 7.35 -58.15
CA THR A 434 6.36 6.72 -58.98
C THR A 434 5.08 6.59 -58.18
N ALA A 435 3.96 7.08 -58.71
CA ALA A 435 2.64 6.92 -58.11
C ALA A 435 2.12 5.47 -58.28
N GLN A 436 1.15 5.06 -57.46
CA GLN A 436 0.55 3.73 -57.55
C GLN A 436 -0.13 3.45 -58.90
N GLY A 437 -0.63 4.49 -59.59
CA GLY A 437 -1.37 4.41 -60.86
C GLY A 437 -2.88 4.28 -60.68
N THR A 438 -3.35 4.00 -59.46
CA THR A 438 -4.76 4.00 -59.05
C THR A 438 -4.89 4.62 -57.66
N ALA A 439 -6.08 5.08 -57.29
CA ALA A 439 -6.32 5.69 -55.97
C ALA A 439 -5.96 4.70 -54.85
N ALA A 440 -4.97 5.08 -54.04
CA ALA A 440 -4.50 4.29 -52.92
C ALA A 440 -4.05 5.22 -51.78
N THR A 441 -4.44 4.89 -50.57
CA THR A 441 -4.01 5.60 -49.36
C THR A 441 -3.33 4.64 -48.38
N GLY A 442 -2.58 5.18 -47.42
CA GLY A 442 -2.01 4.44 -46.30
C GLY A 442 -1.51 5.37 -45.20
N ASP A 443 -1.29 4.84 -44.01
CA ASP A 443 -0.76 5.58 -42.88
C ASP A 443 0.76 5.39 -42.80
N VAL A 444 1.51 6.49 -42.76
CA VAL A 444 2.97 6.48 -42.65
C VAL A 444 3.39 6.89 -41.24
N TYR A 445 4.27 6.09 -40.64
CA TYR A 445 4.80 6.29 -39.29
C TYR A 445 6.32 6.40 -39.38
N VAL A 446 6.87 7.47 -38.83
CA VAL A 446 8.31 7.68 -38.69
C VAL A 446 8.70 7.34 -37.26
N MET A 447 9.48 6.28 -37.07
CA MET A 447 10.00 5.86 -35.77
C MET A 447 11.43 6.36 -35.58
N GLY A 448 11.78 6.69 -34.36
CA GLY A 448 13.15 7.10 -34.07
C GLY A 448 13.38 7.55 -32.64
N ILE A 449 14.55 8.15 -32.42
CA ILE A 449 15.05 8.55 -31.11
C ILE A 449 15.31 10.05 -31.12
N PRO A 450 14.60 10.87 -30.31
CA PRO A 450 14.96 12.27 -30.12
C PRO A 450 16.24 12.35 -29.26
N ILE A 451 17.15 13.26 -29.61
CA ILE A 451 18.48 13.43 -28.97
C ILE A 451 18.83 14.92 -28.80
N ASN A 452 19.82 15.21 -27.95
CA ASN A 452 20.28 16.57 -27.67
C ASN A 452 21.32 17.08 -28.67
#